data_AF-A0A7X2ZBD9-F1
#
_entry.id   AF-A0A7X2ZBD9-F1
#
_cell.length_a   1.000
_cell.length_b   1.000
_cell.length_c   1.000
_cell.angle_alpha   90.00
_cell.angle_beta   90.00
_cell.angle_gamma   90.00
#
_symmetry.space_group_name_H-M   'P 1'
#
loop_
_entity.id
_entity.type
_entity.pdbx_description
1 polymer ?
#
loop_
_entity_poly.entity_id
_entity_poly.type
_entity_poly.pdbx_seq_one_letter_code
_entity_poly.pdbx_strand_id
1 'polypeptide(L)'
;MDPILIFKALSNETRLQILHWLKEPEKYFPSQEGGDSKKIGVCVSHIQEKAGLSQSTVSQYLLMLQRAGLLEVNRYGQWTYYKRNEAALQQLSAYIRNQL
;
A
#
# COMPACT_ATOMS: atom_id res chain seq x y z
N MET A 1 -1.44 -16.64 -4.85
CA MET A 1 -1.78 -15.90 -3.62
C MET A 1 -1.26 -16.73 -2.45
N ASP A 2 -0.42 -16.16 -1.59
CA ASP A 2 0.07 -16.83 -0.37
C ASP A 2 -0.63 -16.21 0.86
N PRO A 3 -1.63 -16.90 1.46
CA PRO A 3 -2.39 -16.37 2.58
C PRO A 3 -1.51 -16.09 3.81
N ILE A 4 -0.49 -16.91 4.07
CA ILE A 4 0.38 -16.74 5.24
C ILE A 4 1.20 -15.45 5.09
N LEU A 5 1.77 -15.21 3.91
CA LEU A 5 2.50 -13.97 3.63
C LEU A 5 1.60 -12.74 3.75
N ILE A 6 0.36 -12.82 3.25
CA ILE A 6 -0.63 -11.75 3.34
C ILE A 6 -1.00 -11.47 4.79
N PHE A 7 -1.35 -12.48 5.59
CA PHE A 7 -1.71 -12.25 6.99
C PHE A 7 -0.53 -11.73 7.81
N LYS A 8 0.70 -12.22 7.55
CA LYS A 8 1.92 -11.64 8.14
C LYS A 8 2.16 -10.20 7.71
N ALA A 9 1.74 -9.80 6.51
CA ALA A 9 1.82 -8.42 6.04
C ALA A 9 0.76 -7.52 6.72
N LEU A 10 -0.43 -8.06 6.97
CA LEU A 10 -1.56 -7.36 7.58
C LEU A 10 -1.49 -7.32 9.12
N SER A 11 -0.71 -8.20 9.78
CA SER A 11 -0.62 -8.28 11.25
C SER A 11 0.23 -7.17 11.90
N ASN A 12 0.18 -5.95 11.36
CA ASN A 12 0.83 -4.77 11.90
C ASN A 12 -0.04 -3.55 11.62
N GLU A 13 -0.24 -2.74 12.64
CA GLU A 13 -1.14 -1.60 12.61
C GLU A 13 -0.80 -0.60 11.50
N THR A 14 0.46 -0.15 11.40
CA THR A 14 0.87 0.83 10.40
C THR A 14 0.69 0.31 8.97
N ARG A 15 1.01 -0.97 8.71
CA ARG A 15 0.79 -1.58 7.38
C ARG A 15 -0.69 -1.61 6.99
N LEU A 16 -1.58 -1.90 7.94
CA LEU A 16 -3.03 -1.80 7.72
C LEU A 16 -3.48 -0.35 7.47
N GLN A 17 -2.97 0.60 8.25
CA GLN A 17 -3.27 2.03 8.07
C GLN A 17 -2.82 2.52 6.70
N ILE A 18 -1.65 2.10 6.21
CA ILE A 18 -1.19 2.42 4.85
C ILE A 18 -2.20 1.95 3.81
N LEU A 19 -2.69 0.70 3.89
CA LEU A 19 -3.73 0.20 2.98
C LEU A 19 -5.06 0.96 3.14
N HIS A 20 -5.38 1.46 4.33
CA HIS A 20 -6.57 2.28 4.53
C HIS A 20 -6.42 3.64 3.83
N TRP A 21 -5.30 4.33 4.04
CA TRP A 21 -5.04 5.63 3.42
C TRP A 21 -5.00 5.56 1.90
N LEU A 22 -4.36 4.50 1.36
CA LEU A 22 -4.26 4.29 -0.08
C LEU A 22 -5.59 3.91 -0.75
N LYS A 23 -6.65 3.61 0.01
CA LYS A 23 -8.01 3.38 -0.53
C LYS A 23 -8.61 4.68 -1.07
N GLU A 24 -8.36 5.78 -0.36
CA GLU A 24 -8.90 7.10 -0.67
C GLU A 24 -7.79 8.15 -0.58
N PRO A 25 -6.75 8.06 -1.42
CA PRO A 25 -5.51 8.80 -1.22
C PRO A 25 -5.72 10.32 -1.20
N GLU A 26 -6.70 10.84 -1.94
CA GLU A 26 -7.08 12.25 -1.96
C GLU A 26 -7.56 12.79 -0.60
N LYS A 27 -8.09 11.93 0.29
CA LYS A 27 -8.52 12.32 1.65
C LYS A 27 -7.35 12.36 2.63
N TYR A 28 -6.28 11.63 2.33
CA TYR A 28 -5.23 11.32 3.30
C TYR A 28 -3.87 11.94 2.99
N PHE A 29 -3.63 12.30 1.73
CA PHE A 29 -2.36 12.84 1.25
C PHE A 29 -2.59 14.13 0.45
N PRO A 30 -1.61 15.06 0.46
CA PRO A 30 -1.69 16.27 -0.33
C PRO A 30 -1.69 15.95 -1.84
N SER A 31 -2.15 16.91 -2.64
CA SER A 31 -2.00 16.86 -4.10
C SER A 31 -0.51 16.77 -4.46
N GLN A 32 -0.20 15.98 -5.48
CA GLN A 32 1.16 15.65 -5.88
C GLN A 32 1.39 16.01 -7.36
N GLU A 33 2.55 16.57 -7.68
CA GLU A 33 2.90 17.03 -9.03
C GLU A 33 2.94 15.89 -10.06
N GLY A 34 3.08 14.63 -9.62
CA GLY A 34 3.14 13.44 -10.46
C GLY A 34 1.82 12.99 -11.10
N GLY A 35 0.69 13.66 -10.79
CA GLY A 35 -0.63 13.34 -11.34
C GLY A 35 -1.58 12.67 -10.34
N ASP A 36 -2.71 12.17 -10.84
CA ASP A 36 -3.82 11.63 -10.05
C ASP A 36 -3.39 10.46 -9.16
N SER A 37 -3.41 10.68 -7.84
CA SER A 37 -3.03 9.70 -6.82
C SER A 37 -3.81 8.38 -6.90
N LYS A 38 -5.04 8.37 -7.43
CA LYS A 38 -5.79 7.13 -7.67
C LYS A 38 -5.24 6.33 -8.83
N LYS A 39 -4.69 6.99 -9.85
CA LYS A 39 -4.10 6.35 -11.03
C LYS A 39 -2.68 5.89 -10.74
N ILE A 40 -1.83 6.80 -10.28
CA ILE A 40 -0.39 6.56 -10.16
C ILE A 40 0.04 6.01 -8.80
N GLY A 41 -0.77 6.19 -7.75
CA GLY A 41 -0.42 5.87 -6.37
C GLY A 41 0.16 7.07 -5.62
N VAL A 42 0.66 6.84 -4.41
CA VAL A 42 1.20 7.88 -3.51
C VAL A 42 2.70 7.70 -3.36
N CYS A 43 3.45 8.81 -3.40
CA CYS A 43 4.90 8.79 -3.24
C CYS A 43 5.30 8.27 -1.85
N VAL A 44 6.40 7.52 -1.79
CA VAL A 44 6.96 7.01 -0.52
C VAL A 44 7.19 8.12 0.52
N SER A 45 7.56 9.33 0.10
CA SER A 45 7.79 10.47 1.00
C SER A 45 6.51 10.91 1.73
N HIS A 46 5.38 10.99 1.02
CA HIS A 46 4.10 11.34 1.63
C HIS A 46 3.59 10.25 2.58
N ILE A 47 3.81 8.97 2.23
CA ILE A 47 3.47 7.85 3.13
C ILE A 47 4.34 7.91 4.39
N GLN A 48 5.63 8.21 4.23
CA GLN A 48 6.56 8.35 5.36
C GLN A 48 6.16 9.49 6.29
N GLU A 49 5.92 10.67 5.75
CA GLU A 49 5.51 11.85 6.51
C GLU A 49 4.22 11.56 7.30
N LYS A 50 3.22 10.96 6.64
CA LYS A 50 1.96 10.60 7.28
C LYS A 50 2.12 9.53 8.37
N ALA A 51 2.98 8.54 8.15
CA ALA A 51 3.23 7.48 9.12
C ALA A 51 4.02 7.97 10.35
N GLY A 52 4.73 9.10 10.26
CA GLY A 52 5.57 9.60 11.34
C GLY A 52 6.77 8.68 11.65
N LEU A 53 7.18 7.86 10.68
CA LEU A 53 8.23 6.85 10.82
C LEU A 53 9.44 7.19 9.95
N SER A 54 10.56 6.52 10.21
CA SER A 54 11.75 6.64 9.37
C SER A 54 11.49 6.12 7.94
N GLN A 55 12.21 6.69 6.97
CA GLN A 55 12.12 6.29 5.56
C GLN A 55 12.45 4.80 5.36
N SER A 56 13.40 4.26 6.12
CA SER A 56 13.79 2.86 6.05
C SER A 56 12.68 1.94 6.57
N THR A 57 12.05 2.27 7.70
CA THR A 57 10.92 1.51 8.26
C THR A 57 9.74 1.49 7.29
N VAL A 58 9.35 2.64 6.74
CA VAL A 58 8.24 2.76 5.79
C VAL A 58 8.54 1.98 4.52
N SER A 59 9.76 2.07 4.01
CA SER A 59 10.19 1.31 2.83
C SER A 59 10.13 -0.20 3.06
N GLN A 60 10.52 -0.69 4.24
CA GLN A 60 10.35 -2.11 4.59
C GLN A 60 8.87 -2.51 4.65
N TYR A 61 8.01 -1.67 5.22
CA TYR A 61 6.57 -1.94 5.31
C TYR A 61 5.93 -2.03 3.92
N LEU A 62 6.25 -1.07 3.05
CA LEU A 62 5.78 -1.05 1.66
C LEU A 62 6.29 -2.25 0.86
N LEU A 63 7.56 -2.65 1.06
CA LEU A 63 8.11 -3.85 0.45
C LEU A 63 7.40 -5.12 0.92
N MET A 64 7.06 -5.23 2.21
CA MET A 64 6.31 -6.40 2.71
C MET A 64 4.90 -6.46 2.11
N LEU A 65 4.19 -5.33 2.05
CA LEU A 65 2.87 -5.23 1.42
C LEU A 65 2.92 -5.53 -0.08
N GLN A 66 3.93 -5.04 -0.78
CA GLN A 66 4.16 -5.34 -2.19
C GLN A 66 4.48 -6.83 -2.41
N ARG A 67 5.36 -7.43 -1.60
CA ARG A 67 5.69 -8.87 -1.68
C ARG A 67 4.47 -9.74 -1.41
N ALA A 68 3.57 -9.30 -0.53
CA ALA A 68 2.28 -9.95 -0.30
C ALA A 68 1.27 -9.75 -1.45
N GLY A 69 1.60 -8.94 -2.47
CA GLY A 69 0.75 -8.65 -3.61
C GLY A 69 -0.34 -7.61 -3.33
N LEU A 70 -0.34 -6.97 -2.16
CA LEU A 70 -1.38 -6.02 -1.73
C LEU A 70 -1.16 -4.60 -2.29
N LEU A 71 0.04 -4.31 -2.79
CA LEU A 71 0.40 -3.04 -3.42
C LEU A 71 0.95 -3.24 -4.84
N GLU A 72 0.58 -2.32 -5.71
CA GLU A 72 1.21 -2.04 -7.00
C GLU A 72 2.25 -0.93 -6.84
N VAL A 73 3.33 -1.00 -7.62
CA VAL A 73 4.43 -0.05 -7.58
C VAL A 73 4.63 0.56 -8.96
N ASN A 74 4.57 1.88 -9.03
CA ASN A 74 4.85 2.64 -10.24
C ASN A 74 6.10 3.51 -10.03
N ARG A 75 6.98 3.53 -11.02
CA ARG A 75 8.17 4.39 -11.00
C ARG A 75 8.04 5.47 -12.06
N TYR A 76 8.14 6.72 -11.63
CA TYR A 76 8.14 7.89 -12.50
C TYR A 76 9.39 8.71 -12.20
N GLY A 77 10.37 8.66 -13.12
CA GLY A 77 11.69 9.25 -12.89
C GLY A 77 12.38 8.64 -11.66
N GLN A 78 12.75 9.48 -10.70
CA GLN A 78 13.41 9.06 -9.47
C GLN A 78 12.43 8.65 -8.35
N TRP A 79 11.13 8.87 -8.54
CA TRP A 79 10.12 8.69 -7.52
C TRP A 79 9.38 7.36 -7.66
N THR A 80 9.16 6.70 -6.52
CA THR A 80 8.39 5.45 -6.44
C THR A 80 7.05 5.71 -5.77
N TYR A 81 5.98 5.28 -6.43
CA TYR A 81 4.61 5.45 -6.02
C TYR A 81 3.98 4.11 -5.70
N TYR A 82 3.16 4.07 -4.66
CA TYR A 82 2.48 2.87 -4.20
C TYR A 82 0.97 3.05 -4.28
N LYS A 83 0.29 2.05 -4.81
CA LYS A 83 -1.17 2.00 -4.94
C LYS A 83 -1.68 0.66 -4.42
N ARG A 84 -2.90 0.61 -3.90
CA ARG A 84 -3.56 -0.66 -3.57
C ARG A 84 -3.76 -1.50 -4.83
N ASN A 85 -3.45 -2.78 -4.70
CA ASN A 85 -3.88 -3.79 -5.65
C ASN A 85 -5.30 -4.25 -5.27
N GLU A 86 -6.33 -3.60 -5.83
CA GLU A 86 -7.73 -3.93 -5.51
C GLU A 86 -8.09 -5.35 -5.96
N ALA A 87 -7.51 -5.85 -7.05
CA ALA A 87 -7.74 -7.21 -7.51
C ALA A 87 -7.24 -8.24 -6.47
N ALA A 88 -6.05 -8.03 -5.91
CA ALA A 88 -5.52 -8.89 -4.85
C ALA A 88 -6.34 -8.84 -3.57
N LEU A 89 -6.84 -7.66 -3.19
CA LEU A 89 -7.71 -7.49 -2.02
C LEU A 89 -9.08 -8.15 -2.23
N GLN A 90 -9.63 -8.10 -3.45
CA GLN A 90 -10.86 -8.81 -3.80
C GLN A 90 -10.67 -10.33 -3.76
N GLN A 91 -9.54 -10.82 -4.27
CA GLN A 91 -9.15 -12.24 -4.15
C GLN A 91 -9.02 -12.67 -2.69
N LEU A 92 -8.41 -11.82 -1.83
CA LEU A 92 -8.34 -12.07 -0.40
C LEU A 92 -9.71 -12.15 0.26
N SER A 93 -10.60 -11.21 -0.05
CA SER A 93 -11.97 -11.25 0.47
C SER A 93 -12.71 -12.52 0.06
N ALA A 94 -12.54 -12.97 -1.18
CA ALA A 94 -13.16 -14.19 -1.68
C ALA A 94 -12.56 -15.45 -1.02
N TYR A 95 -11.23 -15.49 -0.84
CA TYR A 95 -10.56 -16.57 -0.13
C TYR A 95 -11.09 -16.70 1.30
N ILE A 96 -11.12 -15.59 2.06
CA ILE A 96 -11.65 -15.58 3.43
C ILE A 96 -13.11 -16.07 3.44
N ARG A 97 -13.97 -15.56 2.55
CA ARG A 97 -15.39 -15.94 2.53
C ARG A 97 -15.63 -17.42 2.21
N ASN A 98 -14.82 -18.00 1.33
CA ASN A 98 -15.10 -19.30 0.74
C ASN A 98 -14.28 -20.44 1.34
N GLN A 99 -13.21 -20.15 2.09
CA GLN A 99 -12.24 -21.15 2.57
C GLN A 99 -11.92 -21.06 4.06
N LEU A 100 -12.32 -19.97 4.74
CA LEU A 100 -12.17 -19.77 6.18
C LEU A 100 -13.53 -19.50 6.83
#